data_AF-A0A6A6QKB0-F1
#
_entry.id   AF-A0A6A6QKB0-F1
#
_cell.length_a   1.000
_cell.length_b   1.000
_cell.length_c   1.000
_cell.angle_alpha   90.00
_cell.angle_beta   90.00
_cell.angle_gamma   90.00
#
_symmetry.space_group_name_H-M   'P 1'
#
loop_
_entity.id
_entity.type
_entity.pdbx_description
1 polymer ?
#
loop_
_entity_poly.entity_id
_entity_poly.type
_entity_poly.pdbx_seq_one_letter_code
_entity_poly.pdbx_strand_id
1 'polypeptide(L)'
;DLFIYGWPSRGGVIVLEDAGTVDFDFLGLDRLRPPQKRYEDSTQEDAFCQRLLLLGAKWWDSRARFSLLLDAKLYEAGCRDALEEGTEPEPTASERFWVCVAWPSSGGLVMAEYDTTLPGFSKDADRFVPGDVARLRLCASMDERAAMLLERCGGKVFRDVSEYSGKACINSWVLKTAGDHGLLQETWH
;
A
#
# COMPACT_ATOMS: atom_id res chain seq x y z
N ASP A 1 -0.48 -5.98 -12.90
CA ASP A 1 -0.40 -6.11 -11.44
C ASP A 1 -1.71 -6.62 -10.86
N LEU A 2 -1.66 -7.20 -9.66
CA LEU A 2 -2.83 -7.71 -8.94
C LEU A 2 -3.12 -6.79 -7.76
N PHE A 3 -4.37 -6.34 -7.65
CA PHE A 3 -4.80 -5.41 -6.60
C PHE A 3 -5.79 -6.09 -5.66
N ILE A 4 -5.64 -5.85 -4.37
CA ILE A 4 -6.64 -6.22 -3.35
C ILE A 4 -7.20 -4.93 -2.75
N TYR A 5 -8.52 -4.86 -2.69
CA TYR A 5 -9.25 -3.68 -2.24
C TYR A 5 -9.96 -3.97 -0.92
N GLY A 6 -9.95 -2.99 -0.03
CA GLY A 6 -10.80 -2.94 1.15
C GLY A 6 -11.53 -1.60 1.22
N TRP A 7 -12.78 -1.63 1.66
CA TRP A 7 -13.63 -0.44 1.79
C TRP A 7 -13.92 -0.16 3.26
N PRO A 8 -13.10 0.65 3.95
CA PRO A 8 -13.30 0.90 5.36
C PRO A 8 -14.60 1.70 5.59
N SER A 9 -15.29 1.43 6.70
CA SER A 9 -16.49 2.14 7.14
C SER A 9 -16.28 3.65 7.29
N ARG A 10 -15.04 4.06 7.57
CA ARG A 10 -14.60 5.45 7.68
C ARG A 10 -14.45 6.18 6.34
N GLY A 11 -14.64 5.48 5.22
CA GLY A 11 -14.55 6.02 3.88
C GLY A 11 -13.18 5.90 3.22
N GLY A 12 -13.16 6.22 1.93
CA GLY A 12 -12.03 6.00 1.04
C GLY A 12 -11.91 4.53 0.61
N VAL A 13 -10.71 4.16 0.17
CA VAL A 13 -10.40 2.79 -0.26
C VAL A 13 -8.96 2.43 0.14
N ILE A 14 -8.77 1.26 0.71
CA ILE A 14 -7.44 0.71 1.00
C ILE A 14 -7.05 -0.23 -0.13
N VAL A 15 -5.88 -0.02 -0.72
CA VAL A 15 -5.41 -0.77 -1.88
C VAL A 15 -4.03 -1.35 -1.60
N LEU A 16 -3.93 -2.68 -1.66
CA LEU A 16 -2.67 -3.39 -1.77
C LEU A 16 -2.36 -3.59 -3.25
N GLU A 17 -1.31 -2.93 -3.73
CA GLU A 17 -0.76 -3.13 -5.07
C GLU A 17 0.17 -4.35 -5.09
N ASP A 18 0.35 -4.99 -6.24
CA ASP A 18 1.32 -6.06 -6.46
C ASP A 18 1.19 -7.28 -5.51
N ALA A 19 -0.03 -7.60 -5.10
CA ALA A 19 -0.29 -8.70 -4.18
C ALA A 19 0.23 -10.04 -4.75
N GLY A 20 1.00 -10.75 -3.93
CA GLY A 20 1.57 -12.05 -4.24
C GLY A 20 1.12 -13.14 -3.29
N THR A 21 1.63 -14.34 -3.52
CA THR A 21 1.44 -15.56 -2.71
C THR A 21 1.24 -15.31 -1.22
N VAL A 22 2.24 -14.70 -0.58
CA VAL A 22 2.26 -14.59 0.88
C VAL A 22 1.28 -13.55 1.42
N ASP A 23 0.82 -12.61 0.58
CA ASP A 23 -0.22 -11.64 0.96
C ASP A 23 -1.57 -12.33 1.09
N PHE A 24 -1.90 -13.23 0.16
CA PHE A 24 -3.11 -14.05 0.26
C PHE A 24 -3.08 -14.96 1.48
N ASP A 25 -1.94 -15.61 1.73
CA ASP A 25 -1.76 -16.49 2.89
C ASP A 25 -1.92 -15.70 4.21
N PHE A 26 -1.35 -14.49 4.29
CA PHE A 26 -1.49 -13.59 5.45
C PHE A 26 -2.93 -13.11 5.65
N LEU A 27 -3.66 -12.83 4.56
CA LEU A 27 -5.05 -12.38 4.62
C LEU A 27 -6.04 -13.55 4.83
N GLY A 28 -5.58 -14.79 4.76
CA GLY A 28 -6.42 -15.99 4.83
C GLY A 28 -7.32 -16.18 3.61
N LEU A 29 -6.86 -15.75 2.43
CA LEU A 29 -7.62 -15.80 1.18
C LEU A 29 -7.23 -17.02 0.34
N ASP A 30 -8.21 -17.66 -0.32
CA ASP A 30 -7.95 -18.71 -1.32
C ASP A 30 -7.27 -18.07 -2.56
N ARG A 31 -6.05 -18.51 -2.85
CA ARG A 31 -5.22 -18.00 -3.95
C ARG A 31 -5.74 -18.37 -5.34
N LEU A 32 -6.46 -19.48 -5.44
CA LEU A 32 -7.01 -19.98 -6.70
C LEU A 32 -8.44 -19.48 -6.92
N ARG A 33 -9.16 -19.19 -5.84
CA ARG A 33 -10.55 -18.71 -5.86
C ARG A 33 -10.75 -17.59 -4.84
N PRO A 34 -10.10 -16.43 -5.05
CA PRO A 34 -10.24 -15.33 -4.12
C PRO A 34 -11.68 -14.80 -4.13
N PRO A 35 -12.15 -14.24 -2.99
CA PRO A 35 -13.47 -13.65 -2.93
C PRO A 35 -13.59 -12.51 -3.95
N GLN A 36 -14.70 -12.51 -4.69
CA GLN A 36 -14.98 -11.50 -5.72
C GLN A 36 -15.71 -10.26 -5.18
N LYS A 37 -16.19 -10.33 -3.94
CA LYS A 37 -16.96 -9.27 -3.29
C LYS A 37 -16.34 -8.95 -1.93
N ARG A 38 -16.48 -7.69 -1.53
CA ARG A 38 -16.20 -7.25 -0.15
C ARG A 38 -17.14 -7.94 0.85
N TYR A 39 -16.82 -7.86 2.13
CA TYR A 39 -17.73 -8.31 3.17
C TYR A 39 -19.01 -7.47 3.17
N GLU A 40 -20.15 -8.08 3.51
CA GLU A 40 -21.44 -7.38 3.65
C GLU A 40 -21.54 -6.66 5.00
N ASP A 41 -20.80 -7.13 6.00
CA ASP A 41 -20.71 -6.53 7.32
C ASP A 41 -19.53 -5.56 7.39
N SER A 42 -19.78 -4.32 7.79
CA SER A 42 -18.76 -3.28 7.85
C SER A 42 -17.68 -3.57 8.89
N THR A 43 -17.99 -4.28 9.97
CA THR A 43 -17.00 -4.63 11.00
C THR A 43 -16.01 -5.68 10.47
N GLN A 44 -16.50 -6.67 9.72
CA GLN A 44 -15.66 -7.65 9.05
C GLN A 44 -14.78 -7.00 7.98
N GLU A 45 -15.34 -6.09 7.17
CA GLU A 45 -14.56 -5.34 6.18
C GLU A 45 -13.50 -4.45 6.85
N ASP A 46 -13.82 -3.77 7.95
CA ASP A 46 -12.88 -2.94 8.69
C ASP A 46 -11.72 -3.77 9.26
N ALA A 47 -12.00 -4.97 9.76
CA ALA A 47 -10.96 -5.89 10.21
C ALA A 47 -10.08 -6.37 9.03
N PHE A 48 -10.67 -6.58 7.86
CA PHE A 48 -9.93 -6.91 6.63
C PHE A 48 -9.05 -5.74 6.16
N CYS A 49 -9.60 -4.52 6.16
CA CYS A 49 -8.89 -3.28 5.86
C CYS A 49 -7.67 -3.08 6.76
N GLN A 50 -7.80 -3.30 8.06
CA GLN A 50 -6.69 -3.24 9.00
C GLN A 50 -5.58 -4.24 8.63
N ARG A 51 -5.92 -5.48 8.26
CA ARG A 51 -4.92 -6.48 7.81
C ARG A 51 -4.24 -6.08 6.51
N LEU A 52 -4.94 -5.43 5.57
CA LEU A 52 -4.32 -4.88 4.36
C LEU A 52 -3.26 -3.83 4.70
N LEU A 53 -3.54 -2.92 5.64
CA LEU A 53 -2.56 -1.90 6.06
C LEU A 53 -1.29 -2.54 6.64
N LEU A 54 -1.42 -3.67 7.36
CA LEU A 54 -0.27 -4.43 7.87
C LEU A 54 0.63 -5.01 6.76
N LEU A 55 0.13 -5.13 5.52
CA LEU A 55 0.91 -5.55 4.35
C LEU A 55 1.53 -4.38 3.58
N GLY A 56 1.36 -3.15 4.06
CA GLY A 56 1.83 -1.94 3.38
C GLY A 56 0.85 -1.38 2.35
N ALA A 57 -0.42 -1.80 2.39
CA ALA A 57 -1.48 -1.20 1.57
C ALA A 57 -1.60 0.30 1.85
N LYS A 58 -1.98 1.07 0.82
CA LYS A 58 -2.20 2.51 0.92
C LYS A 58 -3.66 2.82 1.15
N TRP A 59 -3.94 3.86 1.93
CA TRP A 59 -5.30 4.36 2.13
C TRP A 59 -5.54 5.61 1.31
N TRP A 60 -6.39 5.47 0.30
CA TRP A 60 -6.75 6.52 -0.65
C TRP A 60 -8.05 7.17 -0.26
N ASP A 61 -8.14 8.48 -0.46
CA ASP A 61 -9.35 9.24 -0.16
C ASP A 61 -10.55 8.81 -1.00
N SER A 62 -10.31 8.34 -2.23
CA SER A 62 -11.32 7.82 -3.14
C SER A 62 -10.75 6.84 -4.15
N ARG A 63 -11.62 6.04 -4.78
CA ARG A 63 -11.25 5.17 -5.90
C ARG A 63 -10.75 5.96 -7.12
N ALA A 64 -11.31 7.15 -7.34
CA ALA A 64 -10.91 8.02 -8.44
C ALA A 64 -9.47 8.53 -8.27
N ARG A 65 -9.10 8.95 -7.05
CA ARG A 65 -7.73 9.38 -6.72
C ARG A 65 -6.70 8.28 -6.94
N PHE A 66 -6.99 7.06 -6.48
CA PHE A 66 -6.15 5.89 -6.75
C PHE A 66 -5.96 5.67 -8.25
N SER A 67 -7.04 5.74 -9.03
CA SER A 67 -7.00 5.48 -10.48
C SER A 67 -6.16 6.54 -11.21
N LEU A 68 -6.35 7.83 -10.89
CA LEU A 68 -5.56 8.93 -11.43
C LEU A 68 -4.05 8.71 -11.26
N LEU A 69 -3.60 8.35 -10.05
CA LEU A 69 -2.17 8.14 -9.79
C LEU A 69 -1.65 6.84 -10.40
N LEU A 70 -2.49 5.80 -10.49
CA LEU A 70 -2.11 4.56 -11.18
C LEU A 70 -1.86 4.83 -12.68
N ASP A 71 -2.74 5.58 -13.34
CA ASP A 71 -2.61 5.92 -14.76
C ASP A 71 -1.38 6.82 -15.01
N ALA A 72 -1.12 7.78 -14.12
CA ALA A 72 0.08 8.61 -14.17
C ALA A 72 1.38 7.79 -13.98
N LYS A 73 1.37 6.75 -13.14
CA LYS A 73 2.48 5.80 -12.95
C LYS A 73 2.74 4.97 -14.21
N LEU A 74 1.68 4.59 -14.92
CA LEU A 74 1.72 3.79 -16.15
C LEU A 74 2.03 4.60 -17.43
N TYR A 75 2.35 5.89 -17.29
CA TYR A 75 2.73 6.80 -18.39
C TYR A 75 1.58 7.10 -19.38
N GLU A 76 0.32 7.05 -18.95
CA GLU A 76 -0.76 7.59 -19.78
C GLU A 76 -0.68 9.13 -19.76
N ALA A 77 -0.31 9.70 -20.92
CA ALA A 77 0.14 11.10 -21.04
C ALA A 77 -0.81 12.11 -20.36
N GLY A 78 -2.13 11.99 -20.57
CA GLY A 78 -3.10 12.96 -20.04
C GLY A 78 -3.19 13.02 -18.51
N CYS A 79 -2.91 11.94 -17.79
CA CYS A 79 -2.96 11.94 -16.32
C CYS A 79 -1.73 12.59 -15.69
N ARG A 80 -0.57 12.53 -16.36
CA ARG A 80 0.61 13.28 -15.93
C ARG A 80 0.44 14.77 -16.17
N ASP A 81 -0.10 15.14 -17.33
CA ASP A 81 -0.38 16.53 -17.66
C ASP A 81 -1.30 17.16 -16.59
N ALA A 82 -2.34 16.46 -16.14
CA ALA A 82 -3.23 16.95 -15.08
C ALA A 82 -2.51 17.28 -13.75
N LEU A 83 -1.52 16.46 -13.36
CA LEU A 83 -0.69 16.67 -12.16
C LEU A 83 0.36 17.76 -12.38
N GLU A 84 1.00 17.80 -13.56
CA GLU A 84 2.04 18.78 -13.90
C GLU A 84 1.47 20.19 -14.12
N GLU A 85 0.26 20.29 -14.66
CA GLU A 85 -0.50 21.54 -14.83
C GLU A 85 -1.19 22.01 -13.54
N GLY A 86 -1.18 21.18 -12.49
CA GLY A 86 -1.76 21.50 -11.18
C GLY A 86 -3.30 21.52 -11.14
N THR A 87 -3.95 20.85 -12.10
CA THR A 87 -5.42 20.68 -12.10
C THR A 87 -5.86 19.63 -11.08
N GLU A 88 -4.97 18.70 -10.75
CA GLU A 88 -5.10 17.73 -9.67
C GLU A 88 -3.98 17.94 -8.64
N PRO A 89 -4.22 17.69 -7.34
CA PRO A 89 -3.19 17.92 -6.32
C PRO A 89 -2.04 16.93 -6.47
N GLU A 90 -0.82 17.39 -6.15
CA GLU A 90 0.37 16.53 -6.16
C GLU A 90 0.21 15.29 -5.26
N PRO A 91 0.82 14.15 -5.61
CA PRO A 91 0.84 12.96 -4.76
C PRO A 91 1.42 13.26 -3.38
N THR A 92 0.71 12.87 -2.32
CA THR A 92 1.29 12.89 -0.98
C THR A 92 2.42 11.87 -0.85
N ALA A 93 3.22 11.98 0.22
CA ALA A 93 4.29 11.01 0.46
C ALA A 93 3.76 9.57 0.65
N SER A 94 2.60 9.40 1.31
CA SER A 94 1.97 8.08 1.51
C SER A 94 1.41 7.50 0.20
N GLU A 95 0.86 8.34 -0.67
CA GLU A 95 0.40 7.93 -2.01
C GLU A 95 1.58 7.52 -2.90
N ARG A 96 2.70 8.25 -2.79
CA ARG A 96 3.86 8.11 -3.65
C ARG A 96 4.76 6.94 -3.29
N PHE A 97 4.94 6.63 -2.00
CA PHE A 97 5.93 5.65 -1.58
C PHE A 97 5.53 4.23 -1.99
N TRP A 98 6.48 3.46 -2.51
CA TRP A 98 6.38 2.01 -2.56
C TRP A 98 6.71 1.47 -1.18
N VAL A 99 5.91 0.52 -0.69
CA VAL A 99 6.05 -0.07 0.63
C VAL A 99 5.90 -1.58 0.50
N CYS A 100 6.78 -2.33 1.16
CA CYS A 100 6.63 -3.77 1.32
C CYS A 100 6.94 -4.17 2.75
N VAL A 101 6.06 -5.00 3.32
CA VAL A 101 6.12 -5.45 4.72
C VAL A 101 6.16 -6.97 4.78
N ALA A 102 6.93 -7.50 5.73
CA ALA A 102 6.96 -8.89 6.10
C ALA A 102 6.82 -9.06 7.62
N TRP A 103 6.06 -10.07 8.02
CA TRP A 103 5.82 -10.45 9.42
C TRP A 103 6.47 -11.81 9.71
N PRO A 104 7.79 -11.88 9.96
CA PRO A 104 8.49 -13.14 10.14
C PRO A 104 8.02 -13.89 11.39
N SER A 105 8.15 -15.21 11.37
CA SER A 105 7.76 -16.07 12.50
C SER A 105 8.58 -15.82 13.76
N SER A 106 9.76 -15.20 13.63
CA SER A 106 10.59 -14.74 14.75
C SER A 106 9.97 -13.57 15.53
N GLY A 107 8.88 -12.98 15.03
CA GLY A 107 8.22 -11.81 15.60
C GLY A 107 8.75 -10.49 15.03
N GLY A 108 8.01 -9.42 15.32
CA GLY A 108 8.24 -8.10 14.74
C GLY A 108 7.82 -8.00 13.28
N LEU A 109 8.27 -6.92 12.63
CA LEU A 109 8.10 -6.74 11.19
C LEU A 109 9.41 -6.28 10.55
N VAL A 110 9.56 -6.64 9.28
CA VAL A 110 10.58 -6.09 8.38
C VAL A 110 9.86 -5.29 7.31
N MET A 111 10.33 -4.07 7.07
CA MET A 111 9.72 -3.20 6.05
C MET A 111 10.77 -2.45 5.26
N ALA A 112 10.50 -2.29 3.97
CA ALA A 112 11.20 -1.37 3.10
C ALA A 112 10.23 -0.34 2.52
N GLU A 113 10.68 0.89 2.39
CA GLU A 113 9.94 1.99 1.77
C GLU A 113 10.86 2.78 0.84
N TYR A 114 10.35 3.12 -0.34
CA TYR A 114 11.10 3.81 -1.39
C TYR A 114 10.21 4.83 -2.08
N ASP A 115 10.81 5.94 -2.51
CA ASP A 115 10.10 6.88 -3.36
C ASP A 115 9.89 6.25 -4.76
N THR A 116 8.81 6.64 -5.43
CA THR A 116 8.51 6.19 -6.79
C THR A 116 8.75 7.32 -7.79
N THR A 117 8.56 7.04 -9.07
CA THR A 117 8.71 8.03 -10.13
C THR A 117 7.46 8.90 -10.32
N LEU A 118 6.48 8.83 -9.41
CA LEU A 118 5.31 9.70 -9.45
C LEU A 118 5.72 11.16 -9.20
N PRO A 119 5.02 12.15 -9.79
CA PRO A 119 5.30 13.57 -9.60
C PRO A 119 5.45 13.99 -8.12
N GLY A 120 6.27 15.01 -7.87
CA GLY A 120 6.59 15.48 -6.51
C GLY A 120 7.76 14.74 -5.83
N PHE A 121 8.44 13.83 -6.52
CA PHE A 121 9.69 13.24 -6.04
C PHE A 121 10.87 14.23 -6.17
N SER A 122 11.80 14.20 -5.23
CA SER A 122 13.05 14.95 -5.36
C SER A 122 14.00 14.20 -6.30
N LYS A 123 14.49 14.85 -7.36
CA LYS A 123 15.49 14.27 -8.27
C LYS A 123 16.82 13.95 -7.56
N ASP A 124 17.03 14.55 -6.39
CA ASP A 124 18.19 14.32 -5.53
C ASP A 124 17.94 13.21 -4.48
N ALA A 125 16.77 12.55 -4.50
CA ALA A 125 16.49 11.43 -3.63
C ALA A 125 17.17 10.15 -4.16
N ASP A 126 18.25 9.74 -3.52
CA ASP A 126 19.01 8.50 -3.83
C ASP A 126 18.26 7.18 -3.52
N ARG A 127 16.93 7.22 -3.35
CA ARG A 127 16.15 6.08 -2.82
C ARG A 127 14.92 5.76 -3.67
N PHE A 128 15.19 5.28 -4.89
CA PHE A 128 14.18 4.67 -5.76
C PHE A 128 14.00 3.18 -5.48
N VAL A 129 12.83 2.66 -5.85
CA VAL A 129 12.49 1.24 -5.75
C VAL A 129 13.60 0.37 -6.38
N PRO A 130 14.22 -0.57 -5.64
CA PRO A 130 15.26 -1.42 -6.18
C PRO A 130 14.75 -2.26 -7.35
N GLY A 131 15.57 -2.48 -8.39
CA GLY A 131 15.17 -3.29 -9.55
C GLY A 131 14.84 -4.75 -9.23
N ASP A 132 15.36 -5.28 -8.11
CA ASP A 132 15.19 -6.69 -7.71
C ASP A 132 13.90 -6.96 -6.91
N VAL A 133 13.06 -5.94 -6.65
CA VAL A 133 11.82 -6.09 -5.84
C VAL A 133 10.81 -7.06 -6.44
N ALA A 134 10.85 -7.30 -7.76
CA ALA A 134 9.99 -8.27 -8.41
C ALA A 134 10.16 -9.70 -7.84
N ARG A 135 11.33 -10.03 -7.29
CA ARG A 135 11.60 -11.31 -6.62
C ARG A 135 10.80 -11.50 -5.33
N LEU A 136 10.34 -10.43 -4.69
CA LEU A 136 9.48 -10.53 -3.50
C LEU A 136 8.16 -11.25 -3.80
N ARG A 137 7.74 -11.28 -5.07
CA ARG A 137 6.56 -12.03 -5.54
C ARG A 137 6.79 -13.56 -5.58
N LEU A 138 8.06 -13.99 -5.56
CA LEU A 138 8.45 -15.40 -5.58
C LEU A 138 8.59 -16.00 -4.19
N CYS A 139 8.62 -15.17 -3.14
CA CYS A 139 8.67 -15.64 -1.75
C CYS A 139 7.46 -16.55 -1.47
N ALA A 140 7.71 -17.65 -0.77
CA ALA A 140 6.69 -18.61 -0.36
C ALA A 140 6.24 -18.41 1.08
N SER A 141 6.94 -17.59 1.88
CA SER A 141 6.58 -17.26 3.26
C SER A 141 6.95 -15.82 3.65
N MET A 142 6.41 -15.36 4.78
CA MET A 142 6.82 -14.08 5.38
C MET A 142 8.29 -14.08 5.84
N ASP A 143 8.83 -15.24 6.23
CA ASP A 143 10.25 -15.36 6.60
C ASP A 143 11.15 -15.15 5.38
N GLU A 144 10.83 -15.78 4.25
CA GLU A 144 11.55 -15.58 2.99
C GLU A 144 11.44 -14.13 2.51
N ARG A 145 10.25 -13.52 2.61
CA ARG A 145 10.06 -12.11 2.28
C ARG A 145 10.89 -11.21 3.20
N ALA A 146 10.91 -11.48 4.51
CA ALA A 146 11.70 -10.72 5.47
C ALA A 146 13.20 -10.80 5.16
N ALA A 147 13.72 -12.00 4.88
CA ALA A 147 15.11 -12.18 4.46
C ALA A 147 15.44 -11.39 3.19
N MET A 148 14.59 -11.50 2.16
CA MET A 148 14.75 -10.75 0.90
C MET A 148 14.71 -9.23 1.11
N LEU A 149 13.82 -8.74 1.98
CA LEU A 149 13.76 -7.31 2.30
C LEU A 149 15.06 -6.83 2.96
N LEU A 150 15.57 -7.59 3.95
CA LEU A 150 16.82 -7.25 4.65
C LEU A 150 18.04 -7.30 3.71
N GLU A 151 18.19 -8.37 2.95
CA GLU A 151 19.39 -8.63 2.15
C GLU A 151 19.48 -7.79 0.88
N ARG A 152 18.33 -7.46 0.26
CA ARG A 152 18.30 -6.89 -1.10
C ARG A 152 17.51 -5.59 -1.24
N CYS A 153 16.65 -5.29 -0.28
CA CYS A 153 15.75 -4.14 -0.37
C CYS A 153 15.93 -3.15 0.78
N GLY A 154 17.07 -3.20 1.50
CA GLY A 154 17.38 -2.25 2.58
C GLY A 154 16.33 -2.23 3.69
N GLY A 155 15.65 -3.36 3.92
CA GLY A 155 14.59 -3.50 4.91
C GLY A 155 15.08 -3.17 6.31
N LYS A 156 14.19 -2.59 7.12
CA LYS A 156 14.42 -2.26 8.52
C LYS A 156 13.55 -3.14 9.40
N VAL A 157 14.10 -3.55 10.53
CA VAL A 157 13.39 -4.33 11.56
C VAL A 157 12.72 -3.39 12.54
N PHE A 158 11.49 -3.70 12.91
CA PHE A 158 10.71 -3.03 13.95
C PHE A 158 10.10 -4.09 14.87
N ARG A 159 9.98 -3.80 16.17
CA ARG A 159 9.34 -4.71 17.13
C ARG A 159 7.85 -4.86 16.86
N ASP A 160 7.20 -3.77 16.52
CA ASP A 160 5.78 -3.70 16.20
C ASP A 160 5.51 -2.39 15.45
N VAL A 161 4.28 -2.20 15.00
CA VAL A 161 3.91 -1.04 14.19
C VAL A 161 4.13 0.29 14.93
N SER A 162 4.08 0.33 16.26
CA SER A 162 4.22 1.58 17.03
C SER A 162 5.62 2.19 16.95
N GLU A 163 6.66 1.39 16.66
CA GLU A 163 8.02 1.89 16.44
C GLU A 163 8.19 2.59 15.08
N TYR A 164 7.22 2.42 14.17
CA TYR A 164 7.27 3.00 12.84
C TYR A 164 6.74 4.44 12.79
N SER A 165 7.57 5.35 12.25
CA SER A 165 7.28 6.78 12.08
C SER A 165 7.51 7.30 10.65
N GLY A 166 7.52 6.40 9.66
CA GLY A 166 7.72 6.74 8.24
C GLY A 166 6.45 7.21 7.51
N LYS A 167 6.41 6.99 6.19
CA LYS A 167 5.34 7.51 5.29
C LYS A 167 4.26 6.50 4.90
N ALA A 168 4.45 5.22 5.18
CA ALA A 168 3.51 4.14 4.92
C ALA A 168 2.25 4.23 5.78
N CYS A 169 1.15 3.68 5.25
CA CYS A 169 -0.15 3.68 5.91
C CYS A 169 -0.33 2.59 6.99
N ILE A 170 0.73 1.90 7.42
CA ILE A 170 0.63 0.75 8.32
C ILE A 170 -0.04 1.08 9.66
N ASN A 171 0.07 2.33 10.13
CA ASN A 171 -0.59 2.86 11.34
C ASN A 171 -1.80 3.76 11.05
N SER A 172 -2.18 3.92 9.79
CA SER A 172 -3.22 4.90 9.40
C SER A 172 -4.59 4.57 9.97
N TRP A 173 -4.86 3.33 10.38
CA TRP A 173 -6.10 3.03 11.12
C TRP A 173 -6.25 3.81 12.43
N VAL A 174 -5.14 4.12 13.10
CA VAL A 174 -5.17 4.93 14.32
C VAL A 174 -5.08 6.42 14.01
N LEU A 175 -4.30 6.78 12.98
CA LEU A 175 -3.88 8.16 12.73
C LEU A 175 -4.77 8.93 11.73
N LYS A 176 -5.35 8.25 10.73
CA LYS A 176 -6.10 8.89 9.66
C LYS A 176 -7.56 9.07 10.07
N THR A 177 -7.96 10.32 10.26
CA THR A 177 -9.33 10.73 10.61
C THR A 177 -10.00 11.59 9.54
N ALA A 178 -9.25 12.02 8.53
CA ALA A 178 -9.72 12.80 7.38
C ALA A 178 -8.97 12.37 6.10
N GLY A 179 -9.47 12.79 4.93
CA GLY A 179 -8.74 12.61 3.69
C GLY A 179 -7.58 13.60 3.57
N ASP A 180 -6.61 13.24 2.74
CA ASP A 180 -5.40 14.05 2.49
C ASP A 180 -5.69 15.22 1.55
N HIS A 181 -6.68 15.07 0.65
CA HIS A 181 -7.10 16.08 -0.33
C HIS A 181 -8.59 16.45 -0.20
N GLY A 182 -9.27 16.03 0.87
CA GLY A 182 -10.69 16.31 1.08
C GLY A 182 -11.36 15.35 2.07
N LEU A 183 -12.67 15.19 1.94
CA LEU A 183 -13.40 14.17 2.70
C LEU A 183 -13.14 12.78 2.11
N LEU A 184 -13.03 11.79 2.99
CA LEU A 184 -13.02 10.40 2.57
C LEU A 184 -14.34 10.06 1.90
N GLN A 185 -14.28 9.42 0.73
CA GLN A 185 -15.47 8.99 0.02
C GLN A 185 -16.26 7.96 0.85
N GLU A 186 -17.50 8.26 1.20
CA GLU A 186 -18.37 7.29 1.90
C GLU A 186 -18.70 6.10 0.98
N THR A 187 -18.64 4.89 1.53
CA THR A 187 -18.83 3.63 0.76
C THR A 187 -19.77 2.64 1.45
N TRP A 188 -20.40 3.08 2.54
CA TRP A 188 -21.34 2.34 3.37
C TRP A 188 -22.57 3.21 3.64
N HIS A 189 -23.75 2.60 3.59
CA HIS A 189 -25.06 3.24 3.77
C HIS A 189 -25.95 2.37 4.65
#